data_AF-A0A9C8DYF7-F1
#
_entry.id   AF-A0A9C8DYF7-F1
#
_cell.length_a   1.000
_cell.length_b   1.000
_cell.length_c   1.000
_cell.angle_alpha   90.00
_cell.angle_beta   90.00
_cell.angle_gamma   90.00
#
_symmetry.space_group_name_H-M   'P 1'
#
loop_
_entity.id
_entity.type
_entity.pdbx_description
1 polymer ?
#
loop_
_entity_poly.entity_id
_entity_poly.type
_entity_poly.pdbx_seq_one_letter_code
_entity_poly.pdbx_strand_id
1 'polypeptide(L)'
;MDSEWAVNEIRNRSRPESGTRVTHLENMHLVALITLPSRNEIDVEGVADLVRSFPMPLSLEIFARGDHRYFLVRGSKETLEFTAERLEAVYPKLQVHITENDPVSNCFSHSTGTPLGSWIDFSKPGWLPIKTWQSFTHGSDPVVNMLSSFSGLNENEGVWMQLNLNSEGAPEWEDQVQKRLKVESQRGYLVDESATMVSTPVQVRQPQDINYRAAGMITGGLLGLGLAIMLFTFGYKLLAVLLSLLVVGGTIFLLEWFGRWGEDEWDRTDLRLVREKVVNSHLLIRASMRVVAVSDQPERSLALLRRFTSTLNQYSINGGNSLVSTQACQIDNQYVWSSNNGSLEGVPVLWLSTLEAAGLWHPPLLDKRTSMDGIKVNTIAFRAPSPADIRGLAPIGNTRLPGGKEFPVDLNTKALRRGITMVGKPGMGKSVLMEHIVKISAEEDPERPAVIVIDP
;
A
#
# COMPACT_ATOMS: atom_id res chain seq x y z
N MET A 1 33.31 7.51 -2.29
CA MET A 1 33.05 7.57 -0.85
C MET A 1 31.74 6.86 -0.52
N ASP A 2 31.61 5.55 -0.44
CA ASP A 2 32.30 4.39 -1.03
C ASP A 2 31.19 3.34 -1.19
N SER A 3 30.62 3.21 -2.38
CA SER A 3 29.47 2.32 -2.65
C SER A 3 29.80 0.86 -2.35
N GLU A 4 31.05 0.45 -2.56
CA GLU A 4 31.56 -0.87 -2.19
C GLU A 4 31.56 -1.10 -0.67
N TRP A 5 31.84 -0.08 0.15
CA TRP A 5 31.81 -0.22 1.62
C TRP A 5 30.38 -0.54 2.09
N ALA A 6 29.39 0.19 1.58
CA ALA A 6 27.99 0.02 1.96
C ALA A 6 27.45 -1.36 1.55
N VAL A 7 27.83 -1.86 0.36
CA VAL A 7 27.43 -3.20 -0.11
C VAL A 7 28.10 -4.31 0.71
N ASN A 8 29.38 -4.14 1.06
CA ASN A 8 30.11 -5.11 1.90
C ASN A 8 29.58 -5.13 3.36
N GLU A 9 29.23 -3.98 3.91
CA GLU A 9 28.58 -3.85 5.23
C GLU A 9 27.22 -4.58 5.25
N ILE A 10 26.42 -4.44 4.19
CA ILE A 10 25.13 -5.13 4.04
C ILE A 10 25.32 -6.66 3.95
N ARG A 11 26.33 -7.13 3.21
CA ARG A 11 26.67 -8.56 3.07
C ARG A 11 27.17 -9.18 4.38
N ASN A 12 27.83 -8.41 5.23
CA ASN A 12 28.38 -8.91 6.50
C ASN A 12 27.34 -8.99 7.62
N ARG A 13 26.24 -8.25 7.53
CA ARG A 13 25.14 -8.28 8.52
C ARG A 13 24.17 -9.46 8.35
N SER A 14 24.23 -10.17 7.22
CA SER A 14 23.29 -11.24 6.85
C SER A 14 23.73 -12.66 7.24
N ARG A 15 24.53 -12.84 8.30
CA ARG A 15 24.64 -14.15 8.97
C ARG A 15 23.55 -14.23 10.04
N PRO A 16 22.45 -14.99 9.83
CA PRO A 16 21.49 -15.20 10.90
C PRO A 16 22.16 -16.04 11.99
N GLU A 17 22.26 -15.47 13.20
CA GLU A 17 22.39 -16.28 14.40
C GLU A 17 21.17 -17.21 14.48
N SER A 18 21.43 -18.46 14.84
CA SER A 18 20.50 -19.58 14.83
C SER A 18 19.13 -19.31 15.46
N GLY A 19 18.05 -19.69 14.77
CA GLY A 19 16.67 -19.79 15.29
C GLY A 19 15.72 -19.01 14.39
N THR A 20 14.72 -19.57 13.73
CA THR A 20 13.82 -20.67 14.07
C THR A 20 13.32 -21.27 12.76
N ARG A 21 13.30 -22.60 12.62
CA ARG A 21 12.70 -23.28 11.45
C ARG A 21 11.22 -22.93 11.40
N VAL A 22 10.83 -22.03 10.50
CA VAL A 22 9.43 -21.82 10.13
C VAL A 22 8.98 -23.08 9.40
N THR A 23 8.03 -23.79 10.02
CA THR A 23 7.42 -25.01 9.50
C THR A 23 6.79 -24.74 8.14
N HIS A 24 7.28 -25.45 7.13
CA HIS A 24 6.69 -25.56 5.80
C HIS A 24 5.20 -25.92 5.92
N LEU A 25 4.33 -25.04 5.41
CA LEU A 25 2.97 -25.41 5.05
C LEU A 25 2.95 -25.63 3.54
N GLU A 26 2.69 -26.88 3.15
CA GLU A 26 2.54 -27.42 1.80
C GLU A 26 1.30 -26.87 1.06
N ASN A 27 1.05 -25.56 1.11
CA ASN A 27 -0.04 -24.95 0.37
C ASN A 27 0.49 -24.37 -0.94
N MET A 28 0.09 -25.05 -2.03
CA MET A 28 0.31 -24.73 -3.43
C MET A 28 0.44 -23.21 -3.69
N HIS A 29 1.50 -22.83 -4.41
CA HIS A 29 1.93 -21.46 -4.73
C HIS A 29 0.98 -20.74 -5.69
N LEU A 30 -0.30 -20.64 -5.34
CA LEU A 30 -1.29 -19.95 -6.14
C LEU A 30 -1.08 -18.44 -6.01
N VAL A 31 -0.98 -17.79 -7.16
CA VAL A 31 -0.97 -16.33 -7.30
C VAL A 31 -2.08 -15.93 -8.26
N ALA A 32 -2.79 -14.87 -7.93
CA ALA A 32 -3.77 -14.26 -8.81
C ALA A 32 -3.10 -13.15 -9.63
N LEU A 33 -2.99 -13.36 -10.94
CA LEU A 33 -2.53 -12.38 -11.91
C LEU A 33 -3.69 -11.49 -12.36
N ILE A 34 -3.55 -10.18 -12.18
CA ILE A 34 -4.54 -9.21 -12.65
C ILE A 34 -4.16 -8.71 -14.03
N THR A 35 -5.08 -8.84 -14.98
CA THR A 35 -5.00 -8.18 -16.28
C THR A 35 -5.84 -6.92 -16.24
N LEU A 36 -5.20 -5.77 -16.45
CA LEU A 36 -5.87 -4.48 -16.37
C LEU A 36 -6.68 -4.19 -17.64
N PRO A 37 -7.85 -3.54 -17.50
CA PRO A 37 -8.57 -3.04 -18.67
C PRO A 37 -7.81 -1.88 -19.33
N SER A 38 -8.06 -1.62 -20.60
CA SER A 38 -7.43 -0.48 -21.31
C SER A 38 -8.00 0.89 -20.94
N ARG A 39 -9.16 0.92 -20.27
CA ARG A 39 -9.82 2.11 -19.74
C ARG A 39 -10.52 1.77 -18.45
N ASN A 40 -10.44 2.67 -17.47
CA ASN A 40 -10.96 2.43 -16.14
C ASN A 40 -11.33 3.75 -15.47
N GLU A 41 -12.60 3.92 -15.11
CA GLU A 41 -13.14 5.10 -14.44
C GLU A 41 -13.97 4.59 -13.25
N ILE A 42 -13.36 4.60 -12.06
CA ILE A 42 -14.01 4.26 -10.79
C ILE A 42 -13.82 5.44 -9.84
N ASP A 43 -14.83 5.69 -9.02
CA ASP A 43 -14.76 6.67 -7.96
C ASP A 43 -13.91 6.20 -6.77
N VAL A 44 -13.46 7.16 -5.96
CA VAL A 44 -12.58 6.84 -4.82
C VAL A 44 -13.30 5.98 -3.77
N GLU A 45 -14.60 6.19 -3.59
CA GLU A 45 -15.41 5.42 -2.65
C GLU A 45 -15.54 3.95 -3.07
N GLY A 46 -15.81 3.67 -4.35
CA GLY A 46 -15.91 2.31 -4.85
C GLY A 46 -14.63 1.49 -4.65
N VAL A 47 -13.46 2.12 -4.71
CA VAL A 47 -12.21 1.40 -4.43
C VAL A 47 -11.90 1.29 -2.93
N ALA A 48 -12.26 2.29 -2.13
CA ALA A 48 -12.17 2.17 -0.68
C ALA A 48 -13.04 1.00 -0.16
N ASP A 49 -14.25 0.86 -0.70
CA ASP A 49 -15.17 -0.23 -0.39
C ASP A 49 -14.64 -1.58 -0.90
N LEU A 50 -13.99 -1.61 -2.05
CA LEU A 50 -13.31 -2.81 -2.53
C LEU A 50 -12.23 -3.26 -1.55
N VAL A 51 -11.32 -2.36 -1.14
CA VAL A 51 -10.24 -2.69 -0.20
C VAL A 51 -10.80 -3.14 1.14
N ARG A 52 -11.88 -2.50 1.61
CA ARG A 52 -12.61 -2.91 2.83
C ARG A 52 -13.22 -4.31 2.71
N SER A 53 -13.59 -4.74 1.50
CA SER A 53 -14.21 -6.05 1.29
C SER A 53 -13.21 -7.21 1.29
N PHE A 54 -11.91 -6.95 1.23
CA PHE A 54 -10.92 -8.01 1.05
C PHE A 54 -10.78 -8.90 2.29
N PRO A 55 -10.88 -10.24 2.14
CA PRO A 55 -10.64 -11.16 3.23
C PRO A 55 -9.16 -11.14 3.60
N MET A 56 -8.84 -10.92 4.88
CA MET A 56 -7.47 -10.91 5.39
C MET A 56 -7.13 -12.25 6.07
N PRO A 57 -5.86 -12.71 6.02
CA PRO A 57 -4.69 -12.04 5.47
C PRO A 57 -4.59 -12.11 3.93
N LEU A 58 -4.16 -11.02 3.32
CA LEU A 58 -4.02 -10.86 1.87
C LEU A 58 -2.80 -10.01 1.51
N SER A 59 -2.05 -10.42 0.49
CA SER A 59 -0.94 -9.63 -0.08
C SER A 59 -1.37 -8.98 -1.40
N LEU A 60 -1.24 -7.67 -1.47
CA LEU A 60 -1.48 -6.84 -2.65
C LEU A 60 -0.13 -6.38 -3.21
N GLU A 61 0.11 -6.61 -4.50
CA GLU A 61 1.46 -6.50 -5.01
C GLU A 61 1.55 -5.89 -6.41
N ILE A 62 2.72 -5.31 -6.68
CA ILE A 62 3.13 -4.83 -7.98
C ILE A 62 4.52 -5.39 -8.26
N PHE A 63 4.65 -6.10 -9.38
CA PHE A 63 5.91 -6.66 -9.82
C PHE A 63 6.27 -6.16 -11.22
N ALA A 64 7.53 -5.85 -11.43
CA ALA A 64 8.04 -5.37 -12.70
C ALA A 64 9.31 -6.11 -13.10
N ARG A 65 9.39 -6.51 -14.37
CA ARG A 65 10.59 -7.07 -14.96
C ARG A 65 10.72 -6.60 -16.40
N GLY A 66 11.87 -6.02 -16.77
CA GLY A 66 12.05 -5.41 -18.08
C GLY A 66 10.94 -4.41 -18.42
N ASP A 67 10.23 -4.68 -19.51
CA ASP A 67 9.08 -3.88 -19.96
C ASP A 67 7.73 -4.33 -19.39
N HIS A 68 7.66 -5.42 -18.63
CA HIS A 68 6.40 -5.96 -18.14
C HIS A 68 6.10 -5.52 -16.70
N ARG A 69 4.84 -5.15 -16.45
CA ARG A 69 4.31 -4.86 -15.11
C ARG A 69 3.13 -5.79 -14.83
N TYR A 70 3.15 -6.39 -13.65
CA TYR A 70 2.17 -7.34 -13.16
C TYR A 70 1.56 -6.79 -11.89
N PHE A 71 0.23 -6.83 -11.83
CA PHE A 71 -0.52 -6.69 -10.59
C PHE A 71 -0.83 -8.09 -10.09
N LEU A 72 -0.50 -8.35 -8.82
CA LEU A 72 -0.60 -9.68 -8.24
C LEU A 72 -1.34 -9.60 -6.91
N VAL A 73 -2.06 -10.68 -6.59
CA VAL A 73 -2.63 -10.91 -5.28
C VAL A 73 -2.20 -12.29 -4.79
N ARG A 74 -1.76 -12.38 -3.52
CA ARG A 74 -1.43 -13.66 -2.86
C ARG A 74 -2.21 -13.83 -1.56
N GLY A 75 -2.71 -15.04 -1.35
CA GLY A 75 -3.50 -15.41 -0.17
C GLY A 75 -3.85 -16.89 -0.19
N SER A 76 -4.71 -17.33 0.73
CA SER A 76 -5.30 -18.67 0.64
C SER A 76 -6.13 -18.79 -0.65
N LYS A 77 -6.36 -20.02 -1.12
CA LYS A 77 -7.17 -20.25 -2.33
C LYS A 77 -8.56 -19.58 -2.23
N GLU A 78 -9.22 -19.73 -1.09
CA GLU A 78 -10.54 -19.14 -0.82
C GLU A 78 -10.48 -17.60 -0.83
N THR A 79 -9.45 -17.03 -0.19
CA THR A 79 -9.20 -15.58 -0.19
C THR A 79 -8.96 -15.05 -1.61
N LEU A 80 -8.21 -15.79 -2.43
CA LEU A 80 -7.93 -15.41 -3.82
C LEU A 80 -9.18 -15.46 -4.70
N GLU A 81 -9.97 -16.53 -4.59
CA GLU A 81 -11.22 -16.68 -5.34
C GLU A 81 -12.21 -15.56 -4.98
N PHE A 82 -12.39 -15.27 -3.68
CA PHE A 82 -13.25 -14.17 -3.24
C PHE A 82 -12.72 -12.80 -3.71
N THR A 83 -11.41 -12.57 -3.58
CA THR A 83 -10.79 -11.31 -4.01
C THR A 83 -10.92 -11.10 -5.51
N ALA A 84 -10.77 -12.17 -6.30
CA ALA A 84 -10.96 -12.15 -7.74
C ALA A 84 -12.39 -11.74 -8.11
N GLU A 85 -13.40 -12.36 -7.50
CA GLU A 85 -14.81 -12.01 -7.74
C GLU A 85 -15.10 -10.55 -7.40
N ARG A 86 -14.54 -10.02 -6.30
CA ARG A 86 -14.72 -8.61 -5.91
C ARG A 86 -14.06 -7.66 -6.89
N LEU A 87 -12.82 -7.96 -7.31
CA LEU A 87 -12.11 -7.17 -8.29
C LEU A 87 -12.85 -7.11 -9.63
N GLU A 88 -13.33 -8.26 -10.13
CA GLU A 88 -14.07 -8.33 -11.39
C GLU A 88 -15.46 -7.66 -11.31
N ALA A 89 -16.09 -7.66 -10.13
CA ALA A 89 -17.35 -6.96 -9.89
C ALA A 89 -17.19 -5.44 -9.86
N VAL A 90 -16.12 -4.94 -9.23
CA VAL A 90 -15.85 -3.50 -9.11
C VAL A 90 -15.27 -2.93 -10.40
N TYR A 91 -14.38 -3.66 -11.08
CA TYR A 91 -13.72 -3.22 -12.31
C TYR A 91 -14.25 -3.97 -13.55
N PRO A 92 -15.24 -3.44 -14.29
CA PRO A 92 -15.78 -4.10 -15.47
C PRO A 92 -14.67 -4.24 -16.53
N LYS A 93 -14.35 -5.48 -16.91
CA LYS A 93 -13.29 -5.90 -17.85
C LYS A 93 -11.90 -6.14 -17.24
N LEU A 94 -11.71 -5.92 -15.95
CA LEU A 94 -10.57 -6.50 -15.26
C LEU A 94 -10.77 -8.03 -15.23
N GLN A 95 -9.69 -8.78 -15.42
CA GLN A 95 -9.71 -10.23 -15.32
C GLN A 95 -8.66 -10.70 -14.33
N VAL A 96 -9.01 -11.70 -13.53
CA VAL A 96 -8.10 -12.29 -12.56
C VAL A 96 -7.85 -13.75 -12.94
N HIS A 97 -6.58 -14.08 -13.18
CA HIS A 97 -6.16 -15.44 -13.49
C HIS A 97 -5.35 -16.04 -12.34
N ILE A 98 -5.95 -17.00 -11.63
CA ILE A 98 -5.27 -17.75 -10.56
C ILE A 98 -4.40 -18.83 -11.19
N THR A 99 -3.10 -18.82 -10.90
CA THR A 99 -2.12 -19.74 -11.49
C THR A 99 -1.04 -20.13 -10.48
N GLU A 100 -0.35 -21.23 -10.74
CA GLU A 100 0.87 -21.63 -10.02
C GLU A 100 2.13 -20.98 -10.62
N ASN A 101 2.02 -20.41 -11.83
CA ASN A 101 3.15 -19.78 -12.51
C ASN A 101 3.40 -18.37 -11.96
N ASP A 102 4.24 -18.29 -10.93
CA ASP A 102 4.55 -17.04 -10.24
C ASP A 102 5.70 -16.24 -10.90
N PRO A 103 5.41 -15.06 -11.50
CA PRO A 103 6.45 -14.25 -12.14
C PRO A 103 7.50 -13.70 -11.17
N VAL A 104 7.15 -13.48 -9.89
CA VAL A 104 8.08 -13.03 -8.86
C VAL A 104 9.05 -14.16 -8.55
N SER A 105 8.53 -15.32 -8.13
CA SER A 105 9.35 -16.49 -7.83
C SER A 105 10.28 -16.86 -8.99
N ASN A 106 9.79 -16.83 -10.23
CA ASN A 106 10.59 -17.08 -11.42
C ASN A 106 11.73 -16.07 -11.60
N CYS A 107 11.49 -14.78 -11.35
CA CYS A 107 12.51 -13.74 -11.47
C CYS A 107 13.61 -13.91 -10.42
N PHE A 108 13.21 -14.09 -9.16
CA PHE A 108 14.12 -14.09 -8.01
C PHE A 108 14.87 -15.42 -7.83
N SER A 109 14.38 -16.52 -8.40
CA SER A 109 15.08 -17.81 -8.44
C SER A 109 16.10 -17.93 -9.56
N HIS A 110 15.89 -17.23 -10.67
CA HIS A 110 16.75 -17.30 -11.86
C HIS A 110 17.65 -16.08 -12.06
N SER A 111 17.55 -15.06 -11.19
CA SER A 111 18.44 -13.91 -11.22
C SER A 111 19.83 -14.29 -10.72
N THR A 112 20.87 -13.89 -11.45
CA THR A 112 22.27 -14.05 -11.03
C THR A 112 22.68 -13.04 -9.95
N GLY A 113 21.94 -11.94 -9.82
CA GLY A 113 22.15 -10.89 -8.84
C GLY A 113 21.59 -11.20 -7.44
N THR A 114 22.18 -10.58 -6.42
CA THR A 114 21.65 -10.66 -5.04
C THR A 114 20.44 -9.72 -4.88
N PRO A 115 19.28 -10.22 -4.43
CA PRO A 115 18.12 -9.38 -4.12
C PRO A 115 18.45 -8.44 -2.96
N LEU A 116 18.13 -7.16 -3.11
CA LEU A 116 18.19 -6.17 -2.04
C LEU A 116 16.79 -5.66 -1.77
N GLY A 117 16.41 -5.58 -0.50
CA GLY A 117 15.10 -5.06 -0.12
C GLY A 117 15.15 -4.12 1.07
N SER A 118 14.01 -3.49 1.32
CA SER A 118 13.78 -2.66 2.49
C SER A 118 12.32 -2.77 2.91
N TRP A 119 12.09 -2.64 4.22
CA TRP A 119 10.77 -2.48 4.78
C TRP A 119 10.40 -1.00 4.79
N ILE A 120 9.11 -0.73 4.67
CA ILE A 120 8.56 0.62 4.75
C ILE A 120 7.92 0.80 6.12
N ASP A 121 8.24 1.90 6.77
CA ASP A 121 7.70 2.30 8.07
C ASP A 121 7.18 3.75 8.00
N PHE A 122 6.47 4.17 9.04
CA PHE A 122 6.11 5.55 9.24
C PHE A 122 7.26 6.35 9.87
N SER A 123 7.42 7.60 9.42
CA SER A 123 8.36 8.56 10.03
C SER A 123 7.95 9.05 11.42
N LYS A 124 6.66 8.96 11.73
CA LYS A 124 6.01 9.46 12.94
C LYS A 124 4.99 8.43 13.45
N PRO A 125 4.37 8.59 14.64
CA PRO A 125 3.41 7.61 15.14
C PRO A 125 2.28 7.26 14.16
N GLY A 126 1.87 5.99 14.16
CA GLY A 126 0.90 5.44 13.19
C GLY A 126 -0.51 6.01 13.26
N TRP A 127 -0.84 6.79 14.29
CA TRP A 127 -2.12 7.52 14.40
C TRP A 127 -2.17 8.77 13.52
N LEU A 128 -1.02 9.23 13.01
CA LEU A 128 -0.96 10.27 11.98
C LEU A 128 -1.23 9.66 10.59
N PRO A 129 -2.04 10.32 9.74
CA PRO A 129 -2.30 9.82 8.40
C PRO A 129 -1.20 10.15 7.40
N ILE A 130 -1.13 9.35 6.34
CA ILE A 130 -0.51 9.69 5.06
C ILE A 130 -1.59 10.15 4.06
N LYS A 131 -1.20 10.69 2.91
CA LYS A 131 -2.17 11.09 1.88
C LYS A 131 -3.03 9.91 1.47
N THR A 132 -4.33 10.09 1.63
CA THR A 132 -5.36 9.22 1.10
C THR A 132 -5.50 9.42 -0.41
N TRP A 133 -6.11 8.48 -1.11
CA TRP A 133 -6.45 8.68 -2.52
C TRP A 133 -7.27 9.96 -2.74
N GLN A 134 -8.25 10.26 -1.88
CA GLN A 134 -9.04 11.50 -2.00
C GLN A 134 -8.15 12.75 -2.07
N SER A 135 -7.02 12.76 -1.37
CA SER A 135 -6.06 13.88 -1.39
C SER A 135 -5.37 14.06 -2.76
N PHE A 136 -5.35 13.03 -3.61
CA PHE A 136 -4.79 13.06 -4.96
C PHE A 136 -5.81 13.41 -6.04
N THR A 137 -7.10 13.57 -5.74
CA THR A 137 -8.18 13.73 -6.74
C THR A 137 -8.14 15.03 -7.56
N HIS A 138 -7.36 16.02 -7.13
CA HIS A 138 -7.02 17.20 -7.95
C HIS A 138 -5.74 17.03 -8.80
N GLY A 139 -5.10 15.86 -8.74
CA GLY A 139 -3.90 15.46 -9.46
C GLY A 139 -4.05 14.12 -10.19
N SER A 140 -2.93 13.53 -10.62
CA SER A 140 -2.90 12.20 -11.23
C SER A 140 -3.08 11.09 -10.18
N ASP A 141 -3.57 9.94 -10.62
CA ASP A 141 -3.67 8.71 -9.83
C ASP A 141 -2.31 8.38 -9.14
N PRO A 142 -2.29 8.15 -7.81
CA PRO A 142 -1.06 7.90 -7.06
C PRO A 142 -0.37 6.58 -7.44
N VAL A 143 -1.12 5.55 -7.84
CA VAL A 143 -0.59 4.29 -8.34
C VAL A 143 0.06 4.49 -9.70
N VAL A 144 -0.51 5.32 -10.59
CA VAL A 144 0.14 5.64 -11.88
C VAL A 144 1.49 6.30 -11.66
N ASN A 145 1.57 7.28 -10.74
CA ASN A 145 2.85 7.90 -10.38
C ASN A 145 3.83 6.89 -9.79
N MET A 146 3.35 5.97 -8.95
CA MET A 146 4.17 4.90 -8.38
C MET A 146 4.65 3.91 -9.46
N LEU A 147 3.83 3.56 -10.46
CA LEU A 147 4.23 2.70 -11.59
C LEU A 147 5.40 3.29 -12.40
N SER A 148 5.59 4.61 -12.38
CA SER A 148 6.75 5.25 -13.01
C SER A 148 8.07 4.82 -12.37
N SER A 149 8.13 4.47 -11.08
CA SER A 149 9.35 3.99 -10.43
C SER A 149 9.79 2.61 -10.93
N PHE A 150 8.85 1.86 -11.50
CA PHE A 150 9.10 0.55 -12.07
C PHE A 150 9.53 0.63 -13.54
N SER A 151 9.62 1.81 -14.16
CA SER A 151 9.93 1.97 -15.59
C SER A 151 11.43 1.94 -15.92
N GLY A 152 11.82 1.54 -17.13
CA GLY A 152 13.23 1.54 -17.56
C GLY A 152 14.09 0.48 -16.87
N LEU A 153 13.51 -0.71 -16.69
CA LEU A 153 14.22 -1.90 -16.20
C LEU A 153 14.80 -2.67 -17.39
N ASN A 154 15.99 -3.24 -17.22
CA ASN A 154 16.55 -4.21 -18.16
C ASN A 154 15.85 -5.59 -18.02
N GLU A 155 16.04 -6.51 -18.98
CA GLU A 155 15.38 -7.83 -18.99
C GLU A 155 15.68 -8.69 -17.74
N ASN A 156 16.87 -8.49 -17.15
CA ASN A 156 17.33 -9.17 -15.93
C ASN A 156 17.06 -8.36 -14.65
N GLU A 157 16.50 -7.15 -14.78
CA GLU A 157 16.16 -6.32 -13.63
C GLU A 157 14.72 -6.56 -13.19
N GLY A 158 14.52 -6.67 -11.88
CA GLY A 158 13.22 -6.88 -11.26
C GLY A 158 13.00 -5.94 -10.10
N VAL A 159 11.79 -5.40 -9.97
CA VAL A 159 11.36 -4.64 -8.78
C VAL A 159 10.01 -5.16 -8.33
N TRP A 160 9.89 -5.46 -7.04
CA TRP A 160 8.71 -6.04 -6.42
C TRP A 160 8.31 -5.21 -5.20
N MET A 161 7.09 -4.72 -5.19
CA MET A 161 6.45 -4.10 -4.02
C MET A 161 5.38 -5.05 -3.49
N GLN A 162 5.40 -5.27 -2.18
CA GLN A 162 4.43 -6.09 -1.49
C GLN A 162 3.81 -5.29 -0.34
N LEU A 163 2.48 -5.17 -0.35
CA LEU A 163 1.66 -4.63 0.73
C LEU A 163 0.82 -5.77 1.31
N ASN A 164 1.20 -6.24 2.50
CA ASN A 164 0.47 -7.29 3.21
C ASN A 164 -0.58 -6.66 4.12
N LEU A 165 -1.83 -7.01 3.91
CA LEU A 165 -2.95 -6.73 4.80
C LEU A 165 -3.10 -7.93 5.73
N ASN A 166 -2.70 -7.77 7.00
CA ASN A 166 -2.59 -8.91 7.92
C ASN A 166 -3.90 -9.17 8.65
N SER A 167 -4.47 -8.12 9.26
CA SER A 167 -5.71 -8.23 10.03
C SER A 167 -6.37 -6.87 10.18
N GLU A 168 -7.68 -6.88 10.36
CA GLU A 168 -8.44 -5.75 10.85
C GLU A 168 -8.28 -5.64 12.37
N GLY A 169 -8.22 -4.43 12.91
CA GLY A 169 -8.21 -4.29 14.37
C GLY A 169 -7.99 -2.88 14.87
N ALA A 170 -8.06 -2.76 16.19
CA ALA A 170 -7.81 -1.53 16.93
C ALA A 170 -6.39 -1.55 17.52
N PRO A 171 -5.49 -0.61 17.16
CA PRO A 171 -4.20 -0.49 17.81
C PRO A 171 -4.34 -0.07 19.28
N GLU A 172 -3.36 -0.43 20.11
CA GLU A 172 -3.34 -0.08 21.54
C GLU A 172 -3.43 1.43 21.81
N TRP A 173 -2.96 2.25 20.88
CA TRP A 173 -3.01 3.71 20.99
C TRP A 173 -4.38 4.30 20.61
N GLU A 174 -5.28 3.55 19.97
CA GLU A 174 -6.54 4.07 19.42
C GLU A 174 -7.40 4.71 20.52
N ASP A 175 -7.63 3.98 21.61
CA ASP A 175 -8.42 4.46 22.75
C ASP A 175 -7.83 5.74 23.36
N GLN A 176 -6.50 5.82 23.45
CA GLN A 176 -5.82 6.97 24.02
C GLN A 176 -5.97 8.20 23.12
N VAL A 177 -5.80 8.01 21.82
CA VAL A 177 -5.98 9.04 20.79
C VAL A 177 -7.42 9.52 20.74
N GLN A 178 -8.41 8.62 20.74
CA GLN A 178 -9.83 8.97 20.74
C GLN A 178 -10.23 9.77 22.00
N LYS A 179 -9.75 9.35 23.18
CA LYS A 179 -9.95 10.11 24.43
C LYS A 179 -9.36 11.52 24.34
N ARG A 180 -8.16 11.65 23.78
CA ARG A 180 -7.51 12.96 23.58
C ARG A 180 -8.28 13.84 22.60
N LEU A 181 -8.69 13.31 21.45
CA LEU A 181 -9.50 14.03 20.46
C LEU A 181 -10.82 14.52 21.04
N LYS A 182 -11.46 13.74 21.92
CA LYS A 182 -12.68 14.15 22.62
C LYS A 182 -12.43 15.34 23.55
N VAL A 183 -11.34 15.32 24.31
CA VAL A 183 -10.95 16.43 25.19
C VAL A 183 -10.65 17.70 24.37
N GLU A 184 -9.90 17.59 23.28
CA GLU A 184 -9.56 18.75 22.44
C GLU A 184 -10.77 19.29 21.67
N SER A 185 -11.70 18.43 21.27
CA SER A 185 -12.98 18.87 20.69
C SER A 185 -13.83 19.66 21.69
N GLN A 186 -13.86 19.25 22.95
CA GLN A 186 -14.57 19.96 24.02
C GLN A 186 -13.93 21.30 24.38
N ARG A 187 -12.61 21.43 24.15
CA ARG A 187 -11.86 22.69 24.34
C ARG A 187 -12.09 23.71 23.24
N GLY A 188 -12.82 23.35 22.17
CA GLY A 188 -13.17 24.26 21.08
C GLY A 188 -12.10 24.40 19.99
N TYR A 189 -11.06 23.54 20.00
CA TYR A 189 -10.00 23.55 18.99
C TYR A 189 -10.39 22.87 17.66
N LEU A 190 -11.58 22.27 17.59
CA LEU A 190 -12.11 21.63 16.38
C LEU A 190 -13.39 22.35 15.98
N VAL A 191 -13.27 23.35 15.09
CA VAL A 191 -14.41 24.07 14.51
C VAL A 191 -14.94 23.25 13.33
N ASP A 192 -16.21 22.89 13.39
CA ASP A 192 -16.93 22.16 12.35
C ASP A 192 -17.31 23.13 11.22
N GLU A 193 -16.75 22.97 10.01
CA GLU A 193 -17.11 23.79 8.83
C GLU A 193 -18.59 23.60 8.43
N SER A 194 -19.20 22.49 8.84
CA SER A 194 -20.60 22.15 8.63
C SER A 194 -21.57 23.04 9.43
N ALA A 195 -21.09 23.79 10.43
CA ALA A 195 -21.90 24.62 11.30
C ALA A 195 -22.27 25.96 10.62
N THR A 196 -22.99 25.89 9.50
CA THR A 196 -23.79 27.01 9.01
C THR A 196 -25.07 27.11 9.86
N MET A 197 -24.96 27.77 11.01
CA MET A 197 -25.92 28.76 11.55
C MET A 197 -25.76 28.97 13.07
N VAL A 198 -25.37 30.20 13.41
CA VAL A 198 -25.75 31.01 14.60
C VAL A 198 -26.03 30.26 15.91
N SER A 199 -25.13 30.40 16.89
CA SER A 199 -25.40 31.25 18.07
C SER A 199 -24.25 31.26 19.08
N THR A 200 -23.94 32.49 19.49
CA THR A 200 -23.01 32.92 20.55
C THR A 200 -21.52 32.76 20.25
N PRO A 201 -20.72 33.86 20.33
CA PRO A 201 -19.31 33.70 20.63
C PRO A 201 -19.27 33.12 22.04
N VAL A 202 -19.12 31.80 22.15
CA VAL A 202 -18.60 31.21 23.38
C VAL A 202 -17.26 31.90 23.56
N GLN A 203 -17.20 32.86 24.51
CA GLN A 203 -15.94 33.41 24.95
C GLN A 203 -15.12 32.21 25.40
N VAL A 204 -14.21 31.80 24.53
CA VAL A 204 -13.15 30.85 24.83
C VAL A 204 -12.37 31.52 25.95
N ARG A 205 -12.74 31.22 27.20
CA ARG A 205 -11.78 31.34 28.30
C ARG A 205 -10.70 30.37 27.91
N GLN A 206 -9.64 30.87 27.27
CA GLN A 206 -8.38 30.17 27.22
C GLN A 206 -8.08 29.83 28.67
N PRO A 207 -8.19 28.57 29.10
CA PRO A 207 -7.55 28.21 30.34
C PRO A 207 -6.09 28.39 29.98
N GLN A 208 -5.42 29.37 30.60
CA GLN A 208 -3.97 29.29 30.68
C GLN A 208 -3.71 27.85 31.12
N ASP A 209 -3.05 27.05 30.27
CA ASP A 209 -2.61 25.71 30.63
C ASP A 209 -1.57 25.90 31.73
N ILE A 210 -2.05 26.15 32.93
CA ILE A 210 -1.24 26.14 34.14
C ILE A 210 -0.90 24.68 34.27
N ASN A 211 0.26 24.33 33.73
CA ASN A 211 0.82 23.00 33.84
C ASN A 211 0.87 22.68 35.35
N TYR A 212 -0.12 21.94 35.84
CA TYR A 212 -0.29 21.70 37.28
C TYR A 212 0.95 21.04 37.89
N ARG A 213 1.77 20.38 37.06
CA ARG A 213 3.08 19.84 37.45
C ARG A 213 4.11 20.96 37.59
N ALA A 214 4.20 21.90 36.65
CA ALA A 214 5.06 23.08 36.78
C ALA A 214 4.64 23.98 37.95
N ALA A 215 3.33 24.20 38.13
CA ALA A 215 2.80 24.94 39.29
C ALA A 215 3.10 24.22 40.61
N GLY A 216 2.98 22.88 40.65
CA GLY A 216 3.36 22.06 41.80
C GLY A 216 4.87 22.13 42.10
N MET A 217 5.73 22.09 41.09
CA MET A 217 7.19 22.21 41.23
C MET A 217 7.61 23.60 41.71
N ILE A 218 7.02 24.67 41.15
CA ILE A 218 7.28 26.05 41.59
C ILE A 218 6.81 26.24 43.04
N THR A 219 5.63 25.71 43.40
CA THR A 219 5.10 25.80 44.76
C THR A 219 5.98 25.03 45.75
N GLY A 220 6.42 23.82 45.38
CA GLY A 220 7.37 23.03 46.18
C GLY A 220 8.71 23.75 46.35
N GLY A 221 9.21 24.37 45.28
CA GLY A 221 10.43 25.20 45.31
C GLY A 221 10.29 26.40 46.25
N LEU A 222 9.16 27.12 46.21
CA LEU A 222 8.89 28.25 47.10
C LEU A 222 8.76 27.83 48.57
N LEU A 223 8.12 26.69 48.85
CA LEU A 223 8.03 26.14 50.21
C LEU A 223 9.40 25.72 50.75
N GLY A 224 10.23 25.08 49.91
CA GLY A 224 11.61 24.73 50.26
C GLY A 224 12.48 25.96 50.52
N LEU A 225 12.30 27.02 49.74
CA LEU A 225 12.98 28.30 49.95
C LEU A 225 12.53 28.97 51.25
N GLY A 226 11.23 28.93 51.56
CA GLY A 226 10.68 29.41 52.83
C GLY A 226 11.27 28.69 54.05
N LEU A 227 11.43 27.36 53.95
CA LEU A 227 12.10 26.56 54.98
C LEU A 227 13.58 26.93 55.14
N ALA A 228 14.28 27.20 54.03
CA ALA A 228 15.67 27.65 54.07
C ALA A 228 15.81 29.01 54.79
N ILE A 229 14.91 29.95 54.50
CA ILE A 229 14.87 31.27 55.16
C ILE A 229 14.58 31.11 56.66
N MET A 230 13.64 30.24 57.03
CA MET A 230 13.35 29.94 58.44
C MET A 230 14.59 29.39 59.16
N LEU A 231 15.26 28.39 58.59
CA LEU A 231 16.49 27.82 59.16
C LEU A 231 17.61 28.86 59.31
N PHE A 232 17.69 29.82 58.39
CA PHE A 232 18.63 30.94 58.48
C PHE A 232 18.32 31.84 59.68
N THR A 233 17.04 32.15 59.93
CA THR A 233 16.62 32.97 61.08
C THR A 233 16.83 32.28 62.43
N PHE A 234 16.77 30.94 62.49
CA PHE A 234 17.03 30.15 63.70
C PHE A 234 18.52 29.82 63.92
N GLY A 235 19.43 30.37 63.10
CA GLY A 235 20.88 30.29 63.33
C GLY A 235 21.63 29.19 62.57
N TYR A 236 20.93 28.34 61.80
CA TYR A 236 21.54 27.26 61.00
C TYR A 236 21.97 27.74 59.61
N LYS A 237 22.87 28.74 59.55
CA LYS A 237 23.20 29.47 58.31
C LYS A 237 23.76 28.58 57.19
N LEU A 238 24.68 27.67 57.50
CA LEU A 238 25.34 26.81 56.49
C LEU A 238 24.36 25.80 55.89
N LEU A 239 23.47 25.25 56.72
CA LEU A 239 22.44 24.30 56.31
C LEU A 239 21.35 25.00 55.47
N ALA A 240 20.99 26.23 55.83
CA ALA A 240 20.08 27.06 55.05
C ALA A 240 20.62 27.36 53.64
N VAL A 241 21.90 27.70 53.50
CA VAL A 241 22.52 27.95 52.18
C VAL A 241 22.52 26.69 51.32
N LEU A 242 22.92 25.54 51.89
CA LEU A 242 22.89 24.26 51.17
C LEU A 242 21.48 23.86 50.72
N LEU A 243 20.48 24.03 51.60
CA LEU A 243 19.09 23.75 51.28
C LEU A 243 18.59 24.67 50.15
N SER A 244 18.91 25.96 50.20
CA SER A 244 18.49 26.91 49.16
C SER A 244 19.08 26.57 47.79
N LEU A 245 20.36 26.19 47.73
CA LEU A 245 21.02 25.78 46.49
C LEU A 245 20.41 24.48 45.94
N LEU A 246 20.12 23.51 46.81
CA LEU A 246 19.49 22.24 46.42
C LEU A 246 18.08 22.45 45.89
N VAL A 247 17.28 23.29 46.56
CA VAL A 247 15.90 23.58 46.14
C VAL A 247 15.88 24.35 44.81
N VAL A 248 16.71 25.38 44.66
CA VAL A 248 16.78 26.15 43.40
C VAL A 248 17.30 25.27 42.26
N GLY A 249 18.42 24.58 42.48
CA GLY A 249 19.02 23.69 41.49
C GLY A 249 18.11 22.51 41.11
N GLY A 250 17.46 21.90 42.10
CA GLY A 250 16.50 20.82 41.91
C GLY A 250 15.24 21.27 41.17
N THR A 251 14.72 22.46 41.46
CA THR A 251 13.54 22.99 40.76
C THR A 251 13.87 23.31 39.30
N ILE A 252 15.02 23.93 39.02
CA ILE A 252 15.49 24.20 37.65
C ILE A 252 15.72 22.88 36.90
N PHE A 253 16.42 21.93 37.51
CA PHE A 253 16.69 20.62 36.91
C PHE A 253 15.39 19.87 36.59
N LEU A 254 14.42 19.84 37.51
CA LEU A 254 13.13 19.19 37.29
C LEU A 254 12.32 19.91 36.21
N LEU A 255 12.32 21.25 36.18
CA LEU A 255 11.65 22.01 35.12
C LEU A 255 12.26 21.76 33.75
N GLU A 256 13.59 21.68 33.63
CA GLU A 256 14.26 21.32 32.37
C GLU A 256 14.05 19.85 32.01
N TRP A 257 14.15 18.94 32.97
CA TRP A 257 13.97 17.50 32.78
C TRP A 257 12.56 17.17 32.30
N PHE A 258 11.54 17.75 32.93
CA PHE A 258 10.14 17.57 32.55
C PHE A 258 9.72 18.45 31.37
N GLY A 259 10.35 19.61 31.17
CA GLY A 259 10.13 20.44 29.98
C GLY A 259 10.60 19.75 28.70
N ARG A 260 11.69 18.97 28.76
CA ARG A 260 12.16 18.13 27.65
C ARG A 260 11.26 16.93 27.34
N TRP A 261 10.38 16.55 28.28
CA TRP A 261 9.37 15.50 28.08
C TRP A 261 8.04 16.05 27.53
N GLY A 262 7.98 17.34 27.19
CA GLY A 262 6.74 18.04 26.85
C GLY A 262 6.84 18.94 25.62
N GLU A 263 7.69 18.65 24.63
CA GLU A 263 7.26 18.95 23.26
C GLU A 263 6.18 17.92 22.93
N ASP A 264 4.93 18.23 23.27
CA ASP A 264 3.80 17.35 22.99
C ASP A 264 3.74 17.20 21.46
N GLU A 265 3.95 16.00 20.93
CA GLU A 265 3.92 15.75 19.47
C GLU A 265 2.58 16.23 18.85
N TRP A 266 1.56 16.37 19.68
CA TRP A 266 0.26 16.97 19.42
C TRP A 266 0.30 18.47 19.07
N ASP A 267 1.24 19.26 19.59
CA ASP A 267 1.29 20.72 19.35
C ASP A 267 1.59 21.06 17.88
N ARG A 268 2.25 20.15 17.16
CA ARG A 268 2.59 20.28 15.73
C ARG A 268 1.69 19.44 14.82
N THR A 269 0.68 18.81 15.39
CA THR A 269 -0.21 17.88 14.70
C THR A 269 -1.49 18.59 14.28
N ASP A 270 -1.94 18.35 13.04
CA ASP A 270 -3.28 18.74 12.64
C ASP A 270 -4.31 17.74 13.18
N LEU A 271 -5.03 18.13 14.24
CA LEU A 271 -6.04 17.31 14.90
C LEU A 271 -7.18 16.88 13.96
N ARG A 272 -7.44 17.63 12.88
CA ARG A 272 -8.45 17.28 11.87
C ARG A 272 -8.04 16.02 11.12
N LEU A 273 -6.77 15.93 10.72
CA LEU A 273 -6.21 14.77 10.03
C LEU A 273 -6.27 13.52 10.91
N VAL A 274 -5.95 13.66 12.20
CA VAL A 274 -6.03 12.55 13.16
C VAL A 274 -7.48 12.09 13.32
N ARG A 275 -8.44 13.03 13.43
CA ARG A 275 -9.87 12.69 13.49
C ARG A 275 -10.33 11.95 12.24
N GLU A 276 -9.91 12.39 11.05
CA GLU A 276 -10.26 11.74 9.79
C GLU A 276 -9.78 10.28 9.76
N LYS A 277 -8.53 10.02 10.18
CA LYS A 277 -8.00 8.65 10.25
C LYS A 277 -8.59 7.81 11.36
N VAL A 278 -8.76 8.33 12.57
CA VAL A 278 -9.08 7.51 13.75
C VAL A 278 -10.58 7.42 14.01
N VAL A 279 -11.35 8.46 13.68
CA VAL A 279 -12.79 8.52 13.97
C VAL A 279 -13.62 8.25 12.71
N ASN A 280 -13.23 8.84 11.58
CA ASN A 280 -14.01 8.69 10.35
C ASN A 280 -13.64 7.43 9.58
N SER A 281 -12.45 6.86 9.80
CA SER A 281 -12.16 5.53 9.29
C SER A 281 -12.87 4.51 10.19
N HIS A 282 -13.89 3.86 9.64
CA HIS A 282 -14.64 2.83 10.36
C HIS A 282 -13.79 1.62 10.76
N LEU A 283 -12.59 1.47 10.18
CA LEU A 283 -11.73 0.32 10.37
C LEU A 283 -10.26 0.65 10.04
N LEU A 284 -9.35 0.27 10.94
CA LEU A 284 -7.91 0.29 10.71
C LEU A 284 -7.40 -1.11 10.34
N ILE A 285 -6.49 -1.13 9.38
CA ILE A 285 -5.88 -2.32 8.82
C ILE A 285 -4.45 -2.40 9.33
N ARG A 286 -4.10 -3.50 9.97
CA ARG A 286 -2.73 -3.84 10.33
C ARG A 286 -2.00 -4.35 9.09
N ALA A 287 -1.12 -3.55 8.53
CA ALA A 287 -0.39 -3.86 7.31
C ALA A 287 1.12 -3.90 7.52
N SER A 288 1.84 -4.51 6.57
CA SER A 288 3.29 -4.36 6.42
C SER A 288 3.61 -4.17 4.95
N MET A 289 4.64 -3.37 4.66
CA MET A 289 5.02 -3.06 3.28
C MET A 289 6.53 -3.26 3.10
N ARG A 290 6.92 -3.90 2.01
CA ARG A 290 8.32 -4.06 1.61
C ARG A 290 8.49 -3.88 0.12
N VAL A 291 9.74 -3.59 -0.25
CA VAL A 291 10.16 -3.44 -1.63
C VAL A 291 11.45 -4.23 -1.81
N VAL A 292 11.54 -4.98 -2.88
CA VAL A 292 12.72 -5.78 -3.24
C VAL A 292 13.10 -5.46 -4.68
N ALA A 293 14.39 -5.25 -4.92
CA ALA A 293 14.96 -5.01 -6.22
C ALA A 293 16.09 -6.01 -6.49
N VAL A 294 16.20 -6.46 -7.74
CA VAL A 294 17.25 -7.35 -8.21
C VAL A 294 17.79 -6.89 -9.55
N SER A 295 19.10 -7.01 -9.69
CA SER A 295 19.89 -6.70 -10.87
C SER A 295 21.21 -7.45 -10.77
N ASP A 296 21.84 -7.74 -11.91
CA ASP A 296 23.15 -8.38 -12.00
C ASP A 296 24.24 -7.60 -11.22
N GLN A 297 24.05 -6.28 -11.05
CA GLN A 297 24.91 -5.41 -10.27
C GLN A 297 24.22 -4.93 -8.97
N PRO A 298 24.83 -5.10 -7.78
CA PRO A 298 24.21 -4.72 -6.50
C PRO A 298 23.97 -3.21 -6.38
N GLU A 299 24.84 -2.38 -6.96
CA GLU A 299 24.66 -0.92 -6.99
C GLU A 299 23.39 -0.52 -7.76
N ARG A 300 23.10 -1.24 -8.84
CA ARG A 300 21.89 -1.03 -9.63
C ARG A 300 20.64 -1.46 -8.87
N SER A 301 20.67 -2.58 -8.16
CA SER A 301 19.58 -2.99 -7.25
C SER A 301 19.28 -1.91 -6.20
N LEU A 302 20.32 -1.34 -5.59
CA LEU A 302 20.17 -0.26 -4.62
C LEU A 302 19.61 1.02 -5.25
N ALA A 303 20.04 1.37 -6.46
CA ALA A 303 19.51 2.52 -7.19
C ALA A 303 18.02 2.36 -7.53
N LEU A 304 17.59 1.16 -7.95
CA LEU A 304 16.19 0.83 -8.19
C LEU A 304 15.36 0.93 -6.92
N LEU A 305 15.87 0.40 -5.80
CA LEU A 305 15.21 0.49 -4.49
C LEU A 305 15.05 1.96 -4.07
N ARG A 306 16.11 2.78 -4.17
CA ARG A 306 16.07 4.22 -3.84
C ARG A 306 15.12 5.02 -4.73
N ARG A 307 15.01 4.65 -6.00
CA ARG A 307 14.04 5.26 -6.92
C ARG A 307 12.61 4.96 -6.49
N PHE A 308 12.31 3.73 -6.09
CA PHE A 308 10.99 3.40 -5.57
C PHE A 308 10.72 4.18 -4.28
N THR A 309 11.64 4.15 -3.32
CA THR A 309 11.42 4.79 -2.01
C THR A 309 11.27 6.30 -2.12
N SER A 310 11.94 6.95 -3.08
CA SER A 310 11.75 8.38 -3.33
C SER A 310 10.36 8.73 -3.86
N THR A 311 9.69 7.82 -4.57
CA THR A 311 8.29 8.04 -4.99
C THR A 311 7.30 7.97 -3.83
N LEU A 312 7.62 7.24 -2.75
CA LEU A 312 6.77 7.20 -1.56
C LEU A 312 6.64 8.56 -0.85
N ASN A 313 7.56 9.50 -1.10
CA ASN A 313 7.46 10.86 -0.58
C ASN A 313 6.17 11.57 -1.01
N GLN A 314 5.55 11.17 -2.14
CA GLN A 314 4.30 11.74 -2.60
C GLN A 314 3.16 11.60 -1.58
N TYR A 315 3.22 10.56 -0.74
CA TYR A 315 2.23 10.25 0.30
C TYR A 315 2.39 11.09 1.58
N SER A 316 3.42 11.93 1.66
CA SER A 316 3.66 12.75 2.85
C SER A 316 2.62 13.87 3.00
N ILE A 317 2.08 14.06 4.21
CA ILE A 317 1.20 15.20 4.55
C ILE A 317 1.89 16.13 5.56
N ASN A 318 1.76 17.45 5.36
CA ASN A 318 2.18 18.43 6.37
C ASN A 318 1.26 18.35 7.59
N GLY A 319 1.83 18.22 8.79
CA GLY A 319 1.06 17.94 10.02
C GLY A 319 0.56 16.49 10.14
N GLY A 320 0.84 15.64 9.14
CA GLY A 320 0.58 14.20 9.15
C GLY A 320 1.88 13.40 9.16
N ASN A 321 1.86 12.24 8.49
CA ASN A 321 2.95 11.27 8.43
C ASN A 321 3.59 11.20 7.03
N SER A 322 4.69 10.46 6.94
CA SER A 322 5.37 10.11 5.70
C SER A 322 5.87 8.66 5.76
N LEU A 323 6.06 8.05 4.59
CA LEU A 323 6.58 6.70 4.45
C LEU A 323 8.09 6.75 4.27
N VAL A 324 8.81 6.01 5.11
CA VAL A 324 10.27 5.93 5.10
C VAL A 324 10.73 4.50 4.93
N SER A 325 11.89 4.34 4.30
CA SER A 325 12.50 3.03 4.04
C SER A 325 13.50 2.70 5.15
N THR A 326 13.44 1.48 5.68
CA THR A 326 14.49 0.97 6.57
C THR A 326 15.80 0.79 5.80
N GLN A 327 16.91 0.59 6.51
CA GLN A 327 18.19 0.35 5.86
C GLN A 327 18.10 -0.86 4.91
N ALA A 328 18.53 -0.68 3.67
CA ALA A 328 18.52 -1.74 2.67
C ALA A 328 19.33 -2.95 3.18
N CYS A 329 18.72 -4.13 3.10
CA CYS A 329 19.32 -5.39 3.51
C CYS A 329 19.04 -6.47 2.47
N GLN A 330 19.78 -7.57 2.55
CA GLN A 330 19.43 -8.76 1.80
C GLN A 330 18.20 -9.38 2.48
N ILE A 331 17.05 -9.27 1.84
CA ILE A 331 15.80 -9.85 2.33
C ILE A 331 15.66 -11.24 1.72
N ASP A 332 15.27 -12.22 2.53
CA ASP A 332 14.96 -13.56 2.01
C ASP A 332 13.79 -13.46 1.01
N ASN A 333 14.02 -14.01 -0.19
CA ASN A 333 13.02 -14.07 -1.25
C ASN A 333 11.95 -15.13 -0.94
N GLN A 334 12.17 -16.00 0.06
CA GLN A 334 11.24 -17.04 0.44
C GLN A 334 10.08 -16.45 1.28
N TYR A 335 8.92 -16.33 0.63
CA TYR A 335 7.57 -16.28 1.19
C TYR A 335 7.30 -15.31 2.35
N VAL A 336 6.69 -14.16 2.05
CA VAL A 336 5.84 -13.43 3.00
C VAL A 336 4.38 -13.72 2.65
N TRP A 337 3.99 -14.96 2.87
CA TRP A 337 2.63 -15.26 3.30
C TRP A 337 2.78 -16.20 4.49
N SER A 338 2.95 -15.61 5.66
CA SER A 338 2.80 -16.34 6.91
C SER A 338 1.32 -16.27 7.28
N SER A 339 0.59 -17.38 7.07
CA SER A 339 -0.72 -17.58 7.70
C SER A 339 -0.65 -17.54 9.23
N ASN A 340 0.55 -17.61 9.80
CA ASN A 340 0.75 -17.41 11.21
C ASN A 340 0.65 -15.92 11.49
N ASN A 341 -0.44 -15.54 12.15
CA ASN A 341 -0.69 -14.24 12.80
C ASN A 341 0.39 -13.81 13.82
N GLY A 342 1.50 -14.55 13.93
CA GLY A 342 2.65 -14.18 14.72
C GLY A 342 3.30 -12.95 14.10
N SER A 343 3.47 -11.90 14.91
CA SER A 343 4.37 -10.81 14.61
C SER A 343 5.72 -11.40 14.19
N LEU A 344 6.09 -11.25 12.92
CA LEU A 344 7.48 -11.38 12.52
C LEU A 344 8.23 -10.28 13.28
N GLU A 345 8.93 -10.66 14.36
CA GLU A 345 9.70 -9.72 15.17
C GLU A 345 10.62 -8.91 14.25
N GLY A 346 10.58 -7.58 14.37
CA GLY A 346 11.36 -6.67 13.54
C GLY A 346 10.73 -6.22 12.22
N VAL A 347 9.52 -6.68 11.87
CA VAL A 347 8.78 -6.15 10.72
C VAL A 347 7.99 -4.90 11.13
N PRO A 348 8.21 -3.75 10.46
CA PRO A 348 7.41 -2.54 10.70
C PRO A 348 5.91 -2.78 10.48
N VAL A 349 5.11 -2.25 11.40
CA VAL A 349 3.65 -2.37 11.37
C VAL A 349 3.05 -1.03 10.98
N LEU A 350 2.34 -1.00 9.86
CA LEU A 350 1.60 0.14 9.37
C LEU A 350 0.12 -0.01 9.75
N TRP A 351 -0.40 0.89 10.57
CA TRP A 351 -1.84 1.02 10.79
C TRP A 351 -2.41 1.98 9.74
N LEU A 352 -3.11 1.42 8.75
CA LEU A 352 -3.66 2.13 7.61
C LEU A 352 -5.18 2.17 7.70
N SER A 353 -5.78 3.31 7.45
CA SER A 353 -7.19 3.38 7.06
C SER A 353 -7.40 2.74 5.68
N THR A 354 -8.64 2.32 5.41
CA THR A 354 -9.04 1.81 4.09
C THR A 354 -8.68 2.74 2.93
N LEU A 355 -8.80 4.06 3.12
CA LEU A 355 -8.44 5.08 2.11
C LEU A 355 -6.93 5.25 1.91
N GLU A 356 -6.11 5.06 2.96
CA GLU A 356 -4.66 5.04 2.84
C GLU A 356 -4.19 3.77 2.12
N ALA A 357 -4.76 2.61 2.47
CA ALA A 357 -4.46 1.34 1.80
C ALA A 357 -4.86 1.37 0.31
N ALA A 358 -6.05 1.92 -0.01
CA ALA A 358 -6.49 2.13 -1.39
C ALA A 358 -5.56 3.11 -2.15
N GLY A 359 -4.99 4.10 -1.48
CA GLY A 359 -4.00 4.99 -2.09
C GLY A 359 -2.68 4.30 -2.45
N LEU A 360 -2.28 3.27 -1.70
CA LEU A 360 -1.04 2.52 -1.91
C LEU A 360 -1.18 1.40 -2.94
N TRP A 361 -2.39 0.88 -3.14
CA TRP A 361 -2.64 -0.16 -4.14
C TRP A 361 -4.07 -0.09 -4.66
N HIS A 362 -4.20 -0.02 -5.98
CA HIS A 362 -5.43 -0.27 -6.74
C HIS A 362 -5.09 -0.48 -8.22
N PRO A 363 -5.94 -1.16 -8.99
CA PRO A 363 -5.91 -1.08 -10.45
C PRO A 363 -6.01 0.38 -10.92
N PRO A 364 -5.01 0.92 -11.65
CA PRO A 364 -4.96 2.34 -11.97
C PRO A 364 -6.17 2.80 -12.79
N LEU A 365 -6.56 4.06 -12.58
CA LEU A 365 -7.56 4.75 -13.36
C LEU A 365 -6.96 5.21 -14.69
N LEU A 366 -7.56 4.75 -15.78
CA LEU A 366 -7.13 5.01 -17.15
C LEU A 366 -8.19 5.84 -17.82
N ASP A 367 -8.14 7.14 -17.56
CA ASP A 367 -9.01 8.16 -18.13
C ASP A 367 -8.39 8.77 -19.40
N LYS A 368 -9.10 9.72 -20.04
CA LYS A 368 -8.59 10.39 -21.26
C LYS A 368 -7.36 11.26 -21.02
N ARG A 369 -7.05 11.62 -19.78
CA ARG A 369 -5.92 12.50 -19.41
C ARG A 369 -4.66 11.71 -19.10
N THR A 370 -4.81 10.45 -18.71
CA THR A 370 -3.75 9.56 -18.25
C THR A 370 -3.54 8.44 -19.25
N SER A 371 -2.73 8.67 -20.30
CA SER A 371 -2.36 7.60 -21.23
C SER A 371 -1.25 6.72 -20.65
N MET A 372 -1.48 5.42 -20.55
CA MET A 372 -0.41 4.45 -20.24
C MET A 372 0.43 4.04 -21.46
N ASP A 373 0.30 4.72 -22.60
CA ASP A 373 1.07 4.39 -23.82
C ASP A 373 2.60 4.38 -23.57
N GLY A 374 3.08 5.13 -22.57
CA GLY A 374 4.48 5.12 -22.12
C GLY A 374 4.85 4.08 -21.05
N ILE A 375 3.87 3.44 -20.39
CA ILE A 375 4.08 2.43 -19.34
C ILE A 375 3.34 1.16 -19.77
N LYS A 376 4.08 0.21 -20.37
CA LYS A 376 3.54 -1.09 -20.77
C LYS A 376 3.14 -1.90 -19.53
N VAL A 377 1.87 -1.84 -19.16
CA VAL A 377 1.25 -2.82 -18.26
C VAL A 377 0.61 -3.90 -19.12
N ASN A 378 0.42 -5.11 -18.59
CA ASN A 378 -0.38 -6.13 -19.26
C ASN A 378 -1.84 -5.66 -19.35
N THR A 379 -2.12 -4.84 -20.36
CA THR A 379 -3.45 -4.39 -20.76
C THR A 379 -3.82 -5.09 -22.04
N ILE A 380 -4.94 -5.79 -22.05
CA ILE A 380 -5.56 -6.24 -23.30
C ILE A 380 -6.87 -5.46 -23.40
N ALA A 381 -7.08 -4.79 -24.54
CA ALA A 381 -8.35 -4.18 -24.85
C ALA A 381 -9.38 -5.29 -25.16
N PHE A 382 -9.87 -5.97 -24.15
CA PHE A 382 -10.97 -6.92 -24.30
C PHE A 382 -12.29 -6.16 -24.36
N ARG A 383 -12.93 -6.21 -25.53
CA ARG A 383 -14.37 -6.00 -25.60
C ARG A 383 -15.00 -7.34 -25.28
N ALA A 384 -15.58 -7.49 -24.09
CA ALA A 384 -16.49 -8.61 -23.83
C ALA A 384 -17.55 -8.59 -24.94
N PRO A 385 -17.69 -9.66 -25.74
CA PRO A 385 -18.64 -9.66 -26.85
C PRO A 385 -20.05 -9.57 -26.26
N SER A 386 -20.93 -8.75 -26.83
CA SER A 386 -22.30 -8.70 -26.33
C SER A 386 -22.99 -10.03 -26.62
N PRO A 387 -24.07 -10.40 -25.89
CA PRO A 387 -24.82 -11.62 -26.18
C PRO A 387 -25.34 -11.73 -27.62
N ALA A 388 -25.48 -10.60 -28.33
CA ALA A 388 -25.82 -10.56 -29.75
C ALA A 388 -24.62 -10.81 -30.67
N ASP A 389 -23.39 -10.56 -30.19
CA ASP A 389 -22.15 -10.74 -30.97
C ASP A 389 -21.63 -12.18 -30.94
N ILE A 390 -22.06 -13.00 -29.98
CA ILE A 390 -21.63 -14.39 -29.79
C ILE A 390 -22.57 -15.44 -30.40
N ARG A 391 -23.65 -15.01 -31.06
CA ARG A 391 -24.61 -15.89 -31.75
C ARG A 391 -24.44 -15.72 -33.24
N GLY A 392 -24.34 -16.83 -33.97
CA GLY A 392 -23.80 -16.79 -35.31
C GLY A 392 -24.04 -18.04 -36.13
N LEU A 393 -23.23 -18.19 -37.17
CA LEU A 393 -23.31 -19.27 -38.15
C LEU A 393 -22.91 -20.62 -37.54
N ALA A 394 -21.82 -20.61 -36.77
CA ALA A 394 -21.15 -21.85 -36.37
C ALA A 394 -20.47 -21.73 -35.01
N PRO A 395 -20.48 -22.79 -34.18
CA PRO A 395 -19.75 -22.81 -32.92
C PRO A 395 -18.24 -22.82 -33.17
N ILE A 396 -17.53 -21.87 -32.55
CA ILE A 396 -16.06 -21.78 -32.61
C ILE A 396 -15.37 -22.13 -31.30
N GLY A 397 -16.14 -22.31 -30.23
CA GLY A 397 -15.63 -22.76 -28.95
C GLY A 397 -16.50 -22.29 -27.79
N ASN A 398 -15.96 -22.38 -26.57
CA ASN A 398 -16.60 -21.84 -25.37
C ASN A 398 -15.81 -20.63 -24.90
N THR A 399 -16.50 -19.68 -24.28
CA THR A 399 -15.86 -18.61 -23.50
C THR A 399 -16.36 -18.64 -22.07
N ARG A 400 -15.65 -17.94 -21.19
CA ARG A 400 -15.91 -17.92 -19.75
C ARG A 400 -16.23 -16.49 -19.33
N LEU A 401 -17.39 -16.28 -18.71
CA LEU A 401 -17.74 -15.00 -18.09
C LEU A 401 -17.05 -14.86 -16.72
N PRO A 402 -16.88 -13.63 -16.21
CA PRO A 402 -16.59 -13.38 -14.80
C PRO A 402 -17.58 -14.15 -13.92
N GLY A 403 -17.08 -14.94 -12.95
CA GLY A 403 -17.89 -15.88 -12.15
C GLY A 403 -17.92 -17.33 -12.67
N GLY A 404 -17.09 -17.65 -13.66
CA GLY A 404 -16.67 -19.02 -13.92
C GLY A 404 -17.58 -19.88 -14.80
N LYS A 405 -18.75 -19.38 -15.20
CA LYS A 405 -19.67 -20.08 -16.11
C LYS A 405 -19.14 -20.05 -17.55
N GLU A 406 -19.00 -21.24 -18.14
CA GLU A 406 -18.70 -21.41 -19.55
C GLU A 406 -19.98 -21.39 -20.39
N PHE A 407 -19.91 -20.78 -21.57
CA PHE A 407 -20.99 -20.83 -22.56
C PHE A 407 -20.42 -20.88 -23.98
N PRO A 408 -21.14 -21.51 -24.91
CA PRO A 408 -20.71 -21.61 -26.30
C PRO A 408 -20.71 -20.24 -26.98
N VAL A 409 -19.73 -20.05 -27.87
CA VAL A 409 -19.56 -18.88 -28.72
C VAL A 409 -19.61 -19.32 -30.16
N ASP A 410 -20.50 -18.67 -30.90
CA ASP A 410 -20.65 -18.87 -32.33
C ASP A 410 -20.01 -17.69 -33.10
N LEU A 411 -19.44 -17.99 -34.26
CA LEU A 411 -18.90 -17.00 -35.17
C LEU A 411 -20.03 -16.34 -35.96
N ASN A 412 -20.20 -15.03 -35.78
CA ASN A 412 -21.23 -14.28 -36.51
C ASN A 412 -20.74 -13.83 -37.91
N THR A 413 -21.68 -13.63 -38.83
CA THR A 413 -21.41 -13.14 -40.20
C THR A 413 -20.71 -11.78 -40.25
N LYS A 414 -21.01 -10.88 -39.30
CA LYS A 414 -20.39 -9.55 -39.23
C LYS A 414 -18.90 -9.63 -38.89
N ALA A 415 -18.48 -10.64 -38.13
CA ALA A 415 -17.10 -10.87 -37.74
C ALA A 415 -16.29 -11.42 -38.91
N LEU A 416 -16.85 -12.35 -39.70
CA LEU A 416 -16.25 -12.84 -40.94
C LEU A 416 -16.06 -11.74 -42.00
N ARG A 417 -16.98 -10.76 -42.05
CA ARG A 417 -16.90 -9.61 -42.95
C ARG A 417 -15.86 -8.57 -42.53
N ARG A 418 -15.35 -8.65 -41.30
CA ARG A 418 -14.28 -7.79 -40.80
C ARG A 418 -12.96 -8.57 -40.89
N GLY A 419 -11.85 -7.90 -41.20
CA GLY A 419 -10.56 -8.58 -41.23
C GLY A 419 -10.26 -9.27 -39.90
N ILE A 420 -9.94 -10.56 -39.94
CA ILE A 420 -9.58 -11.37 -38.77
C ILE A 420 -8.05 -11.46 -38.72
N THR A 421 -7.47 -11.14 -37.57
CA THR A 421 -6.04 -11.33 -37.31
C THR A 421 -5.85 -12.39 -36.23
N MET A 422 -5.15 -13.48 -36.56
CA MET A 422 -4.86 -14.58 -35.63
C MET A 422 -3.37 -14.60 -35.30
N VAL A 423 -3.03 -14.56 -34.01
CA VAL A 423 -1.65 -14.59 -33.52
C VAL A 423 -1.51 -15.71 -32.49
N GLY A 424 -0.43 -16.48 -32.58
CA GLY A 424 -0.15 -17.58 -31.66
C GLY A 424 1.17 -18.27 -31.96
N LYS A 425 1.71 -19.04 -31.01
CA LYS A 425 2.94 -19.84 -31.20
C LYS A 425 2.69 -21.02 -32.18
N PRO A 426 3.72 -21.62 -32.79
CA PRO A 426 3.57 -22.89 -33.53
C PRO A 426 2.94 -23.97 -32.64
N GLY A 427 2.05 -24.79 -33.21
CA GLY A 427 1.37 -25.87 -32.48
C GLY A 427 0.13 -25.48 -31.65
N MET A 428 -0.22 -24.19 -31.56
CA MET A 428 -1.39 -23.70 -30.80
C MET A 428 -2.72 -23.79 -31.56
N GLY A 429 -2.81 -24.61 -32.62
CA GLY A 429 -4.06 -24.82 -33.35
C GLY A 429 -4.50 -23.69 -34.29
N LYS A 430 -3.62 -22.75 -34.67
CA LYS A 430 -3.96 -21.68 -35.63
C LYS A 430 -4.47 -22.23 -36.98
N SER A 431 -3.79 -23.23 -37.53
CA SER A 431 -4.18 -23.87 -38.79
C SER A 431 -5.53 -24.58 -38.66
N VAL A 432 -5.77 -25.27 -37.54
CA VAL A 432 -7.05 -25.93 -37.25
C VAL A 432 -8.19 -24.91 -37.17
N LEU A 433 -7.97 -23.79 -36.49
CA LEU A 433 -8.97 -22.71 -36.43
C LEU A 433 -9.22 -22.10 -37.81
N MET A 434 -8.19 -21.91 -38.62
CA MET A 434 -8.32 -21.43 -39.99
C MET A 434 -9.14 -22.40 -40.85
N GLU A 435 -8.87 -23.70 -40.78
CA GLU A 435 -9.65 -24.74 -41.47
C GLU A 435 -11.12 -24.71 -41.06
N HIS A 436 -11.41 -24.56 -39.77
CA HIS A 436 -12.78 -24.41 -39.29
C HIS A 436 -13.45 -23.16 -39.88
N ILE A 437 -12.78 -22.00 -39.87
CA ILE A 437 -13.32 -20.75 -40.45
C ILE A 437 -13.58 -20.91 -41.95
N VAL A 438 -12.67 -21.56 -42.68
CA VAL A 438 -12.83 -21.84 -44.12
C VAL A 438 -14.06 -22.72 -44.35
N LYS A 439 -14.21 -23.81 -43.60
CA LYS A 439 -15.35 -24.71 -43.69
C LYS A 439 -16.67 -23.98 -43.42
N ILE A 440 -16.72 -23.21 -42.34
CA ILE A 440 -17.89 -22.40 -41.96
C ILE A 440 -18.24 -21.41 -43.10
N SER A 441 -17.25 -20.74 -43.65
CA SER A 441 -17.46 -19.76 -44.73
C SER A 441 -17.93 -20.41 -46.03
N ALA A 442 -17.48 -21.63 -46.34
CA ALA A 442 -17.83 -22.33 -47.57
C ALA A 442 -19.18 -23.09 -47.48
N GLU A 443 -19.48 -23.68 -46.33
CA GLU A 443 -20.62 -24.60 -46.16
C GLU A 443 -21.82 -23.95 -45.46
N GLU A 444 -21.58 -23.09 -44.47
CA GLU A 444 -22.61 -22.61 -43.55
C GLU A 444 -23.02 -21.15 -43.80
N ASP A 445 -22.16 -20.33 -44.42
CA ASP A 445 -22.51 -18.97 -44.81
C ASP A 445 -23.55 -18.96 -45.96
N PRO A 446 -24.73 -18.34 -45.79
CA PRO A 446 -25.74 -18.24 -46.84
C PRO A 446 -25.26 -17.61 -48.15
N GLU A 447 -24.26 -16.73 -48.10
CA GLU A 447 -23.70 -16.06 -49.27
C GLU A 447 -22.67 -16.92 -50.02
N ARG A 448 -22.21 -18.02 -49.40
CA ARG A 448 -21.19 -18.95 -49.94
C ARG A 448 -20.03 -18.21 -50.64
N PRO A 449 -19.32 -17.33 -49.93
CA PRO A 449 -18.21 -16.58 -50.50
C PRO A 449 -17.11 -17.51 -51.04
N ALA A 450 -16.45 -17.07 -52.11
CA ALA A 450 -15.25 -17.75 -52.59
C ALA A 450 -14.14 -17.59 -51.55
N VAL A 451 -13.63 -18.71 -51.02
CA VAL A 451 -12.54 -18.71 -50.06
C VAL A 451 -11.23 -18.98 -50.77
N ILE A 452 -10.26 -18.08 -50.60
CA ILE A 452 -8.90 -18.22 -51.12
C ILE A 452 -7.97 -18.38 -49.93
N VAL A 453 -7.26 -19.51 -49.87
CA VAL A 453 -6.24 -19.77 -48.86
C VAL A 453 -4.87 -19.64 -49.51
N ILE A 454 -4.01 -18.82 -48.90
CA ILE A 454 -2.60 -18.71 -49.28
C ILE A 454 -1.82 -19.40 -48.17
N ASP A 455 -1.31 -20.59 -48.46
CA ASP A 455 -0.51 -21.39 -47.53
C ASP A 455 0.97 -21.30 -47.98
N PRO A 456 1.83 -20.58 -47.25
CA PRO A 456 3.21 -20.27 -47.66
C PRO A 456 4.22 -21.40 -47.45
#